data_AF-A0A7S3UKK5-F1
#
_entry.id   AF-A0A7S3UKK5-F1
#
_cell.length_a   1.000
_cell.length_b   1.000
_cell.length_c   1.000
_cell.angle_alpha   90.00
_cell.angle_beta   90.00
_cell.angle_gamma   90.00
#
_symmetry.space_group_name_H-M   'P 1'
#
loop_
_entity.id
_entity.type
_entity.pdbx_description
1 polymer ?
#
loop_
_entity_poly.entity_id
_entity_poly.type
_entity_poly.pdbx_seq_one_letter_code
_entity_poly.pdbx_strand_id
1 'polypeptide(L)'
;MGLLLLDDRDLLVQHNNTICCQEFAMCPSEGHCETVKLDQAHVGCDYKSKKPEECFAHAESLVASLEGYFIEQDARYEALRLQCAKFTSAVKAKVAECAYLQEAVNAKVSETNDWAERFNNGGEAFTQKCATRCADYKTCRKEKETQYLKITGPCESGDYAAGNGCVMNREQDRRNEWESTQLIKCMLQHYCEGGHFEEELLEKCKKQIKSCHLIIDYPKVPELIPCEIPTCEACPGCDECLDRPYYQY
;
A
#
# COMPACT_ATOMS: atom_id res chain seq x y z
N MET A 1 -11.82 -20.86 1.77
CA MET A 1 -11.58 -22.32 1.86
C MET A 1 -11.70 -22.87 3.28
N GLY A 2 -11.25 -22.14 4.32
CA GLY A 2 -11.39 -22.59 5.73
C GLY A 2 -12.84 -22.70 6.26
N LEU A 3 -13.79 -21.88 5.79
CA LEU A 3 -15.19 -21.92 6.23
C LEU A 3 -15.91 -23.23 5.85
N LEU A 4 -15.68 -23.76 4.65
CA LEU A 4 -16.36 -24.98 4.16
C LEU A 4 -15.94 -26.25 4.91
N LEU A 5 -14.73 -26.29 5.46
CA LEU A 5 -14.20 -27.46 6.19
C LEU A 5 -14.71 -27.52 7.63
N LEU A 6 -14.99 -26.36 8.23
CA LEU A 6 -15.60 -26.27 9.55
C LEU A 6 -17.05 -26.78 9.51
N ASP A 7 -17.81 -26.40 8.49
CA ASP A 7 -19.20 -26.84 8.31
C ASP A 7 -19.32 -28.36 8.15
N ASP A 8 -18.49 -28.99 7.33
CA ASP A 8 -18.50 -30.46 7.13
C ASP A 8 -18.10 -31.24 8.38
N ARG A 9 -17.09 -30.76 9.11
CA ARG A 9 -16.66 -31.36 10.38
C ARG A 9 -17.78 -31.24 11.41
N ASP A 10 -18.37 -30.05 11.55
CA ASP A 10 -19.38 -29.77 12.56
C ASP A 10 -20.67 -30.52 12.26
N LEU A 11 -21.07 -30.68 10.98
CA LEU A 11 -22.14 -31.58 10.55
C LEU A 11 -21.87 -33.04 10.94
N LEU A 12 -20.66 -33.55 10.70
CA LEU A 12 -20.30 -34.92 11.07
C LEU A 12 -20.24 -35.12 12.59
N VAL A 13 -19.75 -34.14 13.35
CA VAL A 13 -19.74 -34.19 14.82
C VAL A 13 -21.17 -34.16 15.36
N GLN A 14 -22.03 -33.30 14.82
CA GLN A 14 -23.42 -33.21 15.21
C GLN A 14 -24.16 -34.53 14.90
N HIS A 15 -23.96 -35.08 13.70
CA HIS A 15 -24.58 -36.35 13.30
C HIS A 15 -24.04 -37.55 14.10
N ASN A 16 -22.74 -37.58 14.41
CA ASN A 16 -22.14 -38.59 15.28
C ASN A 16 -22.70 -38.51 16.71
N ASN A 17 -22.86 -37.30 17.24
CA ASN A 17 -23.49 -37.11 18.55
C ASN A 17 -24.98 -37.48 18.54
N THR A 18 -25.71 -37.25 17.45
CA THR A 18 -27.10 -37.69 17.31
C THR A 18 -27.21 -39.21 17.24
N ILE A 19 -26.39 -39.87 16.43
CA ILE A 19 -26.48 -41.34 16.22
C ILE A 19 -25.88 -42.11 17.40
N CYS A 20 -24.84 -41.59 18.05
CA CYS A 20 -24.08 -42.32 19.07
C CYS A 20 -24.29 -41.84 20.51
N CYS A 21 -24.79 -40.61 20.71
CA CYS A 21 -24.96 -40.00 22.03
C CYS A 21 -26.40 -39.61 22.37
N GLN A 22 -27.35 -39.56 21.41
CA GLN A 22 -28.74 -39.77 21.82
C GLN A 22 -28.78 -41.16 22.41
N GLU A 23 -29.19 -41.21 23.68
CA GLU A 23 -29.07 -42.36 24.57
C GLU A 23 -29.42 -43.69 23.88
N PHE A 24 -29.01 -44.80 24.50
CA PHE A 24 -29.54 -46.15 24.27
C PHE A 24 -31.09 -46.28 24.34
N ALA A 25 -31.84 -45.18 24.21
CA ALA A 25 -33.18 -45.11 23.70
C ALA A 25 -33.25 -45.81 22.32
N MET A 26 -33.57 -47.11 22.33
CA MET A 26 -34.04 -47.89 21.18
C MET A 26 -35.39 -47.36 20.67
N CYS A 27 -35.47 -46.06 20.42
CA CYS A 27 -36.70 -45.33 20.19
C CYS A 27 -36.62 -44.74 18.79
N PRO A 28 -37.56 -45.05 17.89
CA PRO A 28 -37.63 -44.37 16.61
C PRO A 28 -37.69 -42.85 16.85
N SER A 29 -37.13 -42.10 15.91
CA SER A 29 -36.79 -40.67 15.94
C SER A 29 -37.94 -39.69 16.25
N GLU A 30 -39.10 -40.16 16.68
CA GLU A 30 -40.31 -39.39 16.98
C GLU A 30 -40.74 -39.49 18.45
N GLY A 31 -39.80 -39.70 19.39
CA GLY A 31 -40.08 -39.55 20.83
C GLY A 31 -40.97 -40.64 21.44
N HIS A 32 -41.30 -41.69 20.70
CA HIS A 32 -41.95 -42.88 21.23
C HIS A 32 -40.89 -43.94 21.51
N CYS A 33 -40.29 -43.85 22.70
CA CYS A 33 -39.75 -45.04 23.31
C CYS A 33 -40.91 -45.98 23.60
N GLU A 34 -41.08 -46.98 22.74
CA GLU A 34 -41.84 -48.18 23.09
C GLU A 34 -41.08 -48.86 24.22
N THR A 35 -41.30 -48.34 25.43
CA THR A 35 -41.15 -49.14 26.63
C THR A 35 -42.17 -50.25 26.45
N VAL A 36 -41.72 -51.41 25.97
CA VAL A 36 -42.41 -52.65 26.29
C VAL A 36 -42.37 -52.69 27.80
N LYS A 37 -43.44 -52.19 28.44
CA LYS A 37 -43.67 -52.44 29.84
C LYS A 37 -43.83 -53.95 29.91
N LEU A 38 -42.76 -54.64 30.27
CA LEU A 38 -42.83 -55.95 30.86
C LEU A 38 -43.59 -55.74 32.16
N ASP A 39 -44.92 -55.68 32.08
CA ASP A 39 -45.78 -55.23 33.17
C ASP A 39 -45.55 -56.09 34.42
N GLN A 40 -45.04 -57.32 34.27
CA GLN A 40 -44.49 -58.14 35.36
C GLN A 40 -43.33 -59.04 34.89
N ALA A 41 -42.17 -58.93 35.55
CA ALA A 41 -41.03 -59.85 35.37
C ALA A 41 -41.24 -61.25 35.99
N HIS A 42 -42.45 -61.51 36.48
CA HIS A 42 -42.85 -62.77 37.11
C HIS A 42 -44.31 -63.05 36.78
N VAL A 43 -44.62 -64.30 36.44
CA VAL A 43 -46.00 -64.76 36.25
C VAL A 43 -46.40 -65.55 37.49
N GLY A 44 -47.27 -64.97 38.32
CA GLY A 44 -47.89 -65.69 39.43
C GLY A 44 -49.12 -66.46 38.96
N CYS A 45 -49.31 -67.69 39.44
CA CYS A 45 -50.57 -68.41 39.27
C CYS A 45 -51.09 -68.99 40.58
N ASP A 46 -52.39 -68.86 40.82
CA ASP A 46 -53.06 -69.47 41.95
C ASP A 46 -53.54 -70.89 41.60
N TYR A 47 -52.72 -71.88 41.90
CA TYR A 47 -53.01 -73.30 41.71
C TYR A 47 -54.15 -73.84 42.60
N LYS A 48 -54.68 -73.04 43.55
CA LYS A 48 -55.87 -73.42 44.33
C LYS A 48 -57.17 -73.17 43.57
N SER A 49 -57.18 -72.19 42.66
CA SER A 49 -58.37 -71.75 41.95
C SER A 49 -58.32 -72.04 40.44
N LYS A 50 -57.13 -72.30 39.88
CA LYS A 50 -56.94 -72.64 38.46
C LYS A 50 -56.25 -73.98 38.28
N LYS A 51 -56.53 -74.62 37.14
CA LYS A 51 -55.83 -75.84 36.74
C LYS A 51 -54.43 -75.53 36.20
N PRO A 52 -53.47 -76.45 36.29
CA PRO A 52 -52.12 -76.26 35.77
C PRO A 52 -52.10 -75.82 34.29
N GLU A 53 -52.96 -76.38 33.45
CA GLU A 53 -53.00 -76.04 32.03
C GLU A 53 -53.39 -74.58 31.78
N GLU A 54 -54.27 -74.02 32.60
CA GLU A 54 -54.69 -72.61 32.53
C GLU A 54 -53.59 -71.66 32.99
N CYS A 55 -52.78 -72.08 33.98
CA CYS A 55 -51.61 -71.34 34.42
C CYS A 55 -50.51 -71.30 33.35
N PHE A 56 -50.25 -72.44 32.70
CA PHE A 56 -49.26 -72.53 31.62
C PHE A 56 -49.69 -71.72 30.39
N ALA A 57 -50.95 -71.82 29.95
CA ALA A 57 -51.45 -71.04 28.83
C ALA A 57 -51.36 -69.51 29.08
N HIS A 58 -51.55 -69.07 30.32
CA HIS A 58 -51.37 -67.67 30.71
C HIS A 58 -49.89 -67.24 30.72
N ALA A 59 -48.98 -68.10 31.17
CA ALA A 59 -47.55 -67.82 31.10
C ALA A 59 -47.06 -67.77 29.64
N GLU A 60 -47.49 -68.71 28.80
CA GLU A 60 -47.16 -68.74 27.38
C GLU A 60 -47.68 -67.51 26.63
N SER A 61 -48.91 -67.05 26.91
CA SER A 61 -49.45 -65.86 26.23
C SER A 61 -48.67 -64.58 26.56
N LEU A 62 -48.08 -64.49 27.76
CA LEU A 62 -47.25 -63.36 28.18
C LEU A 62 -45.84 -63.40 27.59
N VAL A 63 -45.31 -64.59 27.27
CA VAL A 63 -43.97 -64.75 26.67
C VAL A 63 -44.03 -64.76 25.14
N ALA A 64 -45.13 -65.21 24.54
CA ALA A 64 -45.34 -65.22 23.09
C ALA A 64 -45.24 -63.81 22.47
N SER A 65 -45.62 -62.77 23.22
CA SER A 65 -45.47 -61.37 22.79
C SER A 65 -44.01 -60.90 22.71
N LEU A 66 -43.08 -61.63 23.33
CA LEU A 66 -41.64 -61.34 23.33
C LEU A 66 -40.88 -62.18 22.30
N GLU A 67 -41.56 -63.13 21.64
CA GLU A 67 -40.95 -63.97 20.62
C GLU A 67 -40.50 -63.09 19.43
N GLY A 68 -39.22 -63.16 19.10
CA GLY A 68 -38.61 -62.31 18.07
C GLY A 68 -38.21 -60.90 18.52
N TYR A 69 -38.80 -60.35 19.60
CA TYR A 69 -38.49 -58.99 20.08
C TYR A 69 -37.01 -58.80 20.39
N PHE A 70 -36.41 -59.71 21.18
CA PHE A 70 -34.99 -59.60 21.53
C PHE A 70 -34.05 -59.80 20.34
N ILE A 71 -34.45 -60.62 19.35
CA ILE A 71 -33.67 -60.83 18.13
C ILE A 71 -33.68 -59.55 17.28
N GLU A 72 -34.84 -58.89 17.16
CA GLU A 72 -34.95 -57.64 16.44
C GLU A 72 -34.18 -56.50 17.14
N GLN A 73 -34.26 -56.41 18.47
CA GLN A 73 -33.51 -55.40 19.23
C GLN A 73 -31.99 -55.61 19.15
N ASP A 74 -31.53 -56.86 19.20
CA ASP A 74 -30.10 -57.18 19.03
C ASP A 74 -29.60 -56.79 17.64
N ALA A 75 -30.39 -57.09 16.59
CA ALA A 75 -30.07 -56.68 15.22
C ALA A 75 -30.03 -55.15 15.05
N ARG A 76 -30.97 -54.43 15.68
CA ARG A 76 -30.97 -52.95 15.69
C ARG A 76 -29.76 -52.39 16.42
N TYR A 77 -29.40 -52.97 17.56
CA TYR A 77 -28.22 -52.58 18.33
C TYR A 77 -26.92 -52.77 17.51
N GLU A 78 -26.71 -53.93 16.91
CA GLU A 78 -25.51 -54.17 16.10
C GLU A 78 -25.46 -53.26 14.86
N ALA A 79 -26.60 -52.99 14.21
CA ALA A 79 -26.66 -52.04 13.10
C ALA A 79 -26.25 -50.62 13.54
N LEU A 80 -26.74 -50.15 14.69
CA LEU A 80 -26.37 -48.85 15.26
C LEU A 80 -24.89 -48.81 15.65
N ARG A 81 -24.37 -49.88 16.28
CA ARG A 81 -22.96 -50.01 16.65
C ARG A 81 -22.04 -49.87 15.44
N LEU A 82 -22.38 -50.54 14.34
CA LEU A 82 -21.63 -50.44 13.08
C LEU A 82 -21.68 -49.04 12.46
N GLN A 83 -22.85 -48.39 12.48
CA GLN A 83 -22.98 -47.00 12.01
C GLN A 83 -22.12 -46.05 12.84
N CYS A 84 -22.14 -46.16 14.16
CA CYS A 84 -21.31 -45.35 15.06
C CYS A 84 -19.81 -45.54 14.82
N ALA A 85 -19.35 -46.78 14.59
CA ALA A 85 -17.97 -47.05 14.24
C ALA A 85 -17.57 -46.35 12.93
N LYS A 86 -18.45 -46.40 11.91
CA LYS A 86 -18.23 -45.74 10.63
C LYS A 86 -18.13 -44.22 10.78
N PHE A 87 -19.07 -43.58 11.49
CA PHE A 87 -19.04 -42.13 11.69
C PHE A 87 -17.85 -41.67 12.53
N THR A 88 -17.50 -42.42 13.59
CA THR A 88 -16.30 -42.13 14.38
C THR A 88 -15.03 -42.14 13.51
N SER A 89 -14.92 -43.10 12.59
CA SER A 89 -13.79 -43.15 11.65
C SER A 89 -13.79 -41.97 10.67
N ALA A 90 -14.95 -41.57 10.16
CA ALA A 90 -15.11 -40.45 9.24
C ALA A 90 -14.76 -39.10 9.90
N VAL A 91 -15.21 -38.89 11.15
CA VAL A 91 -14.86 -37.69 11.94
C VAL A 91 -13.35 -37.61 12.15
N LYS A 92 -12.70 -38.71 12.54
CA LYS A 92 -11.23 -38.75 12.71
C LYS A 92 -10.49 -38.39 11.42
N ALA A 93 -10.94 -38.94 10.29
CA ALA A 93 -10.34 -38.62 8.99
C ALA A 93 -10.51 -37.14 8.64
N LYS A 94 -11.69 -36.56 8.86
CA LYS A 94 -11.94 -35.13 8.62
C LYS A 94 -11.15 -34.20 9.53
N VAL A 95 -10.98 -34.56 10.81
CA VAL A 95 -10.13 -33.79 11.73
C VAL A 95 -8.68 -33.76 11.24
N ALA A 96 -8.15 -34.89 10.76
CA ALA A 96 -6.80 -34.95 10.20
C ALA A 96 -6.66 -34.12 8.91
N GLU A 97 -7.65 -34.18 8.03
CA GLU A 97 -7.70 -33.34 6.81
C GLU A 97 -7.70 -31.85 7.15
N CYS A 98 -8.53 -31.42 8.12
CA CYS A 98 -8.57 -30.03 8.57
C CYS A 98 -7.25 -29.57 9.17
N ALA A 99 -6.56 -30.42 9.94
CA ALA A 99 -5.24 -30.09 10.50
C ALA A 99 -4.20 -29.86 9.39
N TYR A 100 -4.13 -30.75 8.41
CA TYR A 100 -3.23 -30.61 7.27
C TYR A 100 -3.51 -29.34 6.45
N LEU A 101 -4.78 -29.06 6.17
CA LEU A 101 -5.17 -27.86 5.42
C LEU A 101 -4.90 -26.58 6.21
N GLN A 102 -5.05 -26.60 7.54
CA GLN A 102 -4.71 -25.47 8.39
C GLN A 102 -3.22 -25.16 8.33
N GLU A 103 -2.35 -26.16 8.36
CA GLU A 103 -0.90 -25.96 8.20
C GLU A 103 -0.55 -25.36 6.83
N ALA A 104 -1.18 -25.85 5.76
CA ALA A 104 -1.01 -25.30 4.42
C ALA A 104 -1.46 -23.84 4.30
N VAL A 105 -2.59 -23.48 4.93
CA VAL A 105 -3.07 -22.10 5.00
C VAL A 105 -2.10 -21.23 5.80
N ASN A 106 -1.63 -21.69 6.95
CA ASN A 106 -0.67 -20.96 7.78
C ASN A 106 0.64 -20.68 7.03
N ALA A 107 1.14 -21.66 6.26
CA ALA A 107 2.31 -21.47 5.41
C ALA A 107 2.09 -20.39 4.34
N LYS A 108 0.92 -20.39 3.68
CA LYS A 108 0.59 -19.37 2.67
C LYS A 108 0.39 -17.98 3.26
N VAL A 109 -0.16 -17.88 4.47
CA VAL A 109 -0.27 -16.61 5.21
C VAL A 109 1.13 -16.09 5.52
N SER A 110 2.04 -16.94 6.01
CA SER A 110 3.43 -16.55 6.26
C SER A 110 4.12 -16.02 5.00
N GLU A 111 4.02 -16.76 3.89
CA GLU A 111 4.61 -16.34 2.61
C GLU A 111 4.07 -14.99 2.14
N THR A 112 2.75 -14.77 2.29
CA THR A 112 2.11 -13.50 1.91
C THR A 112 2.58 -12.34 2.78
N ASN A 113 2.74 -12.58 4.09
CA ASN A 113 3.27 -11.56 5.01
C ASN A 113 4.71 -11.19 4.67
N ASP A 114 5.56 -12.16 4.34
CA ASP A 114 6.94 -11.91 3.91
C ASP A 114 6.99 -11.06 2.63
N TRP A 115 6.10 -11.33 1.67
CA TRP A 115 5.96 -10.52 0.46
C TRP A 115 5.47 -9.11 0.74
N ALA A 116 4.49 -8.96 1.63
CA ALA A 116 3.99 -7.64 2.03
C ALA A 116 5.08 -6.80 2.71
N GLU A 117 5.87 -7.40 3.59
CA GLU A 117 7.01 -6.74 4.22
C GLU A 117 8.05 -6.31 3.18
N ARG A 118 8.43 -7.18 2.24
CA ARG A 118 9.36 -6.84 1.15
C ARG A 118 8.85 -5.69 0.30
N PHE A 119 7.56 -5.68 -0.03
CA PHE A 119 6.95 -4.62 -0.82
C PHE A 119 6.97 -3.28 -0.07
N ASN A 120 6.59 -3.29 1.21
CA ASN A 120 6.61 -2.10 2.05
C ASN A 120 8.04 -1.53 2.21
N ASN A 121 9.00 -2.38 2.56
CA ASN A 121 10.40 -1.98 2.70
C ASN A 121 10.97 -1.48 1.36
N GLY A 122 10.60 -2.10 0.24
CA GLY A 122 10.96 -1.64 -1.11
C GLY A 122 10.37 -0.28 -1.44
N GLY A 123 9.09 -0.05 -1.11
CA GLY A 123 8.40 1.22 -1.30
C GLY A 123 8.97 2.36 -0.46
N GLU A 124 9.30 2.10 0.80
CA GLU A 124 9.95 3.08 1.68
C GLU A 124 11.34 3.45 1.16
N ALA A 125 12.16 2.45 0.83
CA ALA A 125 13.50 2.68 0.29
C ALA A 125 13.48 3.44 -1.05
N PHE A 126 12.50 3.16 -1.91
CA PHE A 126 12.29 3.90 -3.15
C PHE A 126 11.91 5.36 -2.88
N THR A 127 10.93 5.58 -1.99
CA THR A 127 10.47 6.92 -1.60
C THR A 127 11.63 7.75 -1.02
N GLN A 128 12.43 7.17 -0.14
CA GLN A 128 13.60 7.83 0.45
C GLN A 128 14.63 8.20 -0.62
N LYS A 129 14.95 7.28 -1.54
CA LYS A 129 15.88 7.55 -2.65
C LYS A 129 15.39 8.69 -3.54
N CYS A 130 14.10 8.73 -3.87
CA CYS A 130 13.52 9.81 -4.65
C CYS A 130 13.57 11.16 -3.92
N ALA A 131 13.27 11.18 -2.62
CA ALA A 131 13.38 12.39 -1.80
C ALA A 131 14.82 12.95 -1.80
N THR A 132 15.83 12.10 -1.59
CA THR A 132 17.24 12.51 -1.65
C THR A 132 17.60 13.05 -3.02
N ARG A 133 17.27 12.34 -4.10
CA ARG A 133 17.57 12.80 -5.47
C ARG A 133 16.90 14.12 -5.82
N CYS A 134 15.67 14.36 -5.36
CA CYS A 134 15.01 15.65 -5.55
C CYS A 134 15.68 16.77 -4.74
N ALA A 135 16.16 16.50 -3.53
CA ALA A 135 16.94 17.46 -2.76
C ALA A 135 18.27 17.81 -3.45
N ASP A 136 18.95 16.81 -4.01
CA ASP A 136 20.17 16.99 -4.79
C ASP A 136 19.92 17.84 -6.04
N TYR A 137 18.81 17.58 -6.76
CA TYR A 137 18.39 18.38 -7.91
C TYR A 137 18.13 19.84 -7.52
N LYS A 138 17.39 20.10 -6.44
CA LYS A 138 17.11 21.47 -5.94
C LYS A 138 18.40 22.20 -5.58
N THR A 139 19.36 21.50 -4.94
CA THR A 139 20.69 22.05 -4.63
C THR A 139 21.47 22.39 -5.89
N CYS A 140 21.56 21.46 -6.85
CA CYS A 140 22.22 21.68 -8.14
C CYS A 140 21.62 22.90 -8.86
N ARG A 141 20.28 22.97 -8.96
CA ARG A 141 19.59 24.07 -9.63
C ARG A 141 19.93 25.41 -8.99
N LYS A 142 19.85 25.51 -7.65
CA LYS A 142 20.17 26.75 -6.93
C LYS A 142 21.61 27.19 -7.15
N GLU A 143 22.56 26.25 -7.15
CA GLU A 143 23.97 26.53 -7.42
C GLU A 143 24.18 27.04 -8.85
N LYS A 144 23.57 26.38 -9.84
CA LYS A 144 23.67 26.78 -11.25
C LYS A 144 22.99 28.12 -11.51
N GLU A 145 21.82 28.37 -10.95
CA GLU A 145 21.13 29.67 -11.02
C GLU A 145 21.97 30.77 -10.37
N THR A 146 22.59 30.51 -9.22
CA THR A 146 23.49 31.48 -8.57
C THR A 146 24.72 31.76 -9.44
N GLN A 147 25.32 30.72 -10.05
CA GLN A 147 26.45 30.89 -10.99
C GLN A 147 26.04 31.64 -12.26
N TYR A 148 24.85 31.38 -12.79
CA TYR A 148 24.32 32.08 -13.95
C TYR A 148 24.00 33.54 -13.64
N LEU A 149 23.36 33.82 -12.49
CA LEU A 149 23.07 35.17 -12.03
C LEU A 149 24.35 35.97 -11.72
N LYS A 150 25.45 35.31 -11.32
CA LYS A 150 26.76 35.98 -11.34
C LYS A 150 27.02 36.51 -12.73
N ILE A 151 26.85 35.74 -13.80
CA ILE A 151 27.18 36.17 -15.17
C ILE A 151 26.15 37.17 -15.74
N THR A 152 24.89 37.20 -15.28
CA THR A 152 23.80 37.93 -15.96
C THR A 152 22.99 38.91 -15.10
N GLY A 153 23.27 39.06 -13.80
CA GLY A 153 22.45 39.83 -12.86
C GLY A 153 22.61 41.37 -12.90
N PRO A 154 21.70 42.13 -12.25
CA PRO A 154 21.76 43.59 -12.11
C PRO A 154 22.80 44.05 -11.07
N CYS A 155 23.23 45.32 -11.16
CA CYS A 155 24.44 45.83 -10.48
C CYS A 155 24.31 46.19 -8.99
N GLU A 156 23.10 46.23 -8.41
CA GLU A 156 22.86 46.94 -7.14
C GLU A 156 22.45 46.08 -5.93
N SER A 157 22.68 44.76 -5.95
CA SER A 157 22.56 43.94 -4.74
C SER A 157 23.93 43.49 -4.29
N GLY A 158 24.31 43.85 -3.06
CA GLY A 158 25.67 43.81 -2.50
C GLY A 158 26.35 42.46 -2.36
N ASP A 159 25.90 41.41 -3.03
CA ASP A 159 26.60 40.14 -3.12
C ASP A 159 26.52 39.60 -4.56
N TYR A 160 27.70 39.44 -5.15
CA TYR A 160 27.99 38.89 -6.48
C TYR A 160 27.99 39.84 -7.68
N ALA A 161 29.18 40.40 -7.89
CA ALA A 161 29.64 40.96 -9.15
C ALA A 161 29.71 39.92 -10.29
N ALA A 162 28.85 40.08 -11.28
CA ALA A 162 29.08 40.03 -12.74
C ALA A 162 27.69 40.31 -13.40
N GLY A 163 27.42 40.37 -14.70
CA GLY A 163 28.14 40.36 -15.97
C GLY A 163 27.11 40.83 -17.02
N ASN A 164 27.60 41.37 -18.13
CA ASN A 164 26.87 42.10 -19.19
C ASN A 164 26.07 43.36 -18.78
N GLY A 165 25.13 43.31 -17.82
CA GLY A 165 24.39 44.50 -17.37
C GLY A 165 25.30 45.60 -16.78
N CYS A 166 26.31 45.19 -16.02
CA CYS A 166 27.34 46.08 -15.47
C CYS A 166 28.24 46.66 -16.56
N VAL A 167 28.57 45.87 -17.59
CA VAL A 167 29.49 46.34 -18.62
C VAL A 167 28.78 47.30 -19.57
N MET A 168 27.50 47.06 -19.89
CA MET A 168 26.66 47.98 -20.67
C MET A 168 26.46 49.32 -19.95
N ASN A 169 26.17 49.32 -18.64
CA ASN A 169 26.06 50.55 -17.86
C ASN A 169 27.41 51.29 -17.77
N ARG A 170 28.52 50.56 -17.54
CA ARG A 170 29.88 51.13 -17.59
C ARG A 170 30.26 51.64 -18.98
N GLU A 171 29.72 51.07 -20.05
CA GLU A 171 29.94 51.58 -21.40
C GLU A 171 29.32 52.96 -21.57
N GLN A 172 28.09 53.16 -21.07
CA GLN A 172 27.47 54.48 -21.06
C GLN A 172 28.28 55.48 -20.21
N ASP A 173 28.75 55.09 -19.03
CA ASP A 173 29.61 55.94 -18.20
C ASP A 173 30.91 56.30 -18.93
N ARG A 174 31.56 55.33 -19.58
CA ARG A 174 32.77 55.57 -20.38
C ARG A 174 32.52 56.49 -21.58
N ARG A 175 31.34 56.41 -22.21
CA ARG A 175 30.92 57.36 -23.25
C ARG A 175 30.78 58.77 -22.66
N ASN A 176 30.11 58.91 -21.52
CA ASN A 176 29.93 60.19 -20.83
C ASN A 176 31.29 60.79 -20.37
N GLU A 177 32.19 59.98 -19.84
CA GLU A 177 33.55 60.38 -19.45
C GLU A 177 34.39 60.82 -20.64
N TRP A 178 34.34 60.04 -21.74
CA TRP A 178 35.02 60.39 -22.99
C TRP A 178 34.50 61.72 -23.55
N GLU A 179 33.18 61.87 -23.65
CA GLU A 179 32.54 63.09 -24.15
C GLU A 179 32.93 64.30 -23.31
N SER A 180 32.87 64.18 -21.98
CA SER A 180 33.27 65.24 -21.06
C SER A 180 34.75 65.61 -21.22
N THR A 181 35.63 64.61 -21.34
CA THR A 181 37.08 64.83 -21.47
C THR A 181 37.42 65.52 -22.79
N GLN A 182 36.82 65.09 -23.91
CA GLN A 182 37.05 65.71 -25.21
C GLN A 182 36.47 67.13 -25.27
N LEU A 183 35.31 67.35 -24.62
CA LEU A 183 34.70 68.67 -24.53
C LEU A 183 35.58 69.64 -23.74
N ILE A 184 36.05 69.24 -22.55
CA ILE A 184 36.96 70.05 -21.73
C ILE A 184 38.25 70.36 -22.50
N LYS A 185 38.85 69.36 -23.15
CA LYS A 185 40.07 69.55 -23.95
C LYS A 185 39.86 70.58 -25.06
N CYS A 186 38.79 70.46 -25.84
CA CYS A 186 38.47 71.38 -26.92
C CYS A 186 38.23 72.81 -26.41
N MET A 187 37.48 72.96 -25.32
CA MET A 187 37.23 74.26 -24.70
C MET A 187 38.50 74.90 -24.13
N LEU A 188 39.39 74.11 -23.52
CA LEU A 188 40.67 74.61 -23.01
C LEU A 188 41.60 75.06 -24.13
N GLN A 189 41.61 74.37 -25.28
CA GLN A 189 42.38 74.80 -26.45
C GLN A 189 41.91 76.17 -26.96
N HIS A 190 40.60 76.36 -27.09
CA HIS A 190 40.04 77.66 -27.48
C HIS A 190 40.30 78.76 -26.44
N TYR A 191 40.25 78.42 -25.15
CA TYR A 191 40.61 79.37 -24.10
C TYR A 191 42.08 79.80 -24.18
N CYS A 192 43.01 78.88 -24.48
CA CYS A 192 44.42 79.22 -24.68
C CYS A 192 44.65 80.15 -25.88
N GLU A 193 43.81 80.06 -26.91
CA GLU A 193 43.93 80.88 -28.13
C GLU A 193 43.23 82.25 -27.98
N GLY A 194 42.07 82.30 -27.33
CA GLY A 194 41.20 83.49 -27.27
C GLY A 194 41.09 84.16 -25.91
N GLY A 195 41.41 83.48 -24.82
CA GLY A 195 41.35 84.01 -23.45
C GLY A 195 39.99 83.95 -22.75
N HIS A 196 38.95 83.44 -23.41
CA HIS A 196 37.58 83.34 -22.86
C HIS A 196 36.83 82.11 -23.41
N PHE A 197 35.75 81.74 -22.74
CA PHE A 197 34.86 80.65 -23.16
C PHE A 197 33.64 81.24 -23.88
N GLU A 198 33.35 80.77 -25.10
CA GLU A 198 32.18 81.17 -25.89
C GLU A 198 31.23 80.00 -26.11
N GLU A 199 29.92 80.27 -26.09
CA GLU A 199 28.88 79.26 -26.27
C GLU A 199 28.87 78.68 -27.70
N GLU A 200 29.19 79.49 -28.72
CA GLU A 200 29.33 78.99 -30.10
C GLU A 200 30.49 77.99 -30.26
N LEU A 201 31.58 78.18 -29.51
CA LEU A 201 32.72 77.27 -29.50
C LEU A 201 32.37 75.97 -28.77
N LEU A 202 31.57 76.05 -27.69
CA LEU A 202 31.04 74.87 -27.00
C LEU A 202 30.22 73.99 -27.94
N GLU A 203 29.31 74.58 -28.72
CA GLU A 203 28.49 73.83 -29.68
C GLU A 203 29.30 73.26 -30.84
N LYS A 204 30.38 73.94 -31.27
CA LYS A 204 31.34 73.38 -32.24
C LYS A 204 32.09 72.19 -31.66
N CYS A 205 32.59 72.29 -30.42
CA CYS A 205 33.27 71.21 -29.73
C CYS A 205 32.37 69.98 -29.57
N LYS A 206 31.12 70.14 -29.12
CA LYS A 206 30.16 69.03 -29.01
C LYS A 206 29.97 68.26 -30.32
N LYS A 207 29.88 68.96 -31.45
CA LYS A 207 29.69 68.34 -32.77
C LYS A 207 30.90 67.54 -33.29
N GLN A 208 32.11 67.82 -32.77
CA GLN A 208 33.34 67.16 -33.21
C GLN A 208 33.61 65.85 -32.45
N ILE A 209 33.00 65.66 -31.29
CA ILE A 209 33.21 64.49 -30.45
C ILE A 209 32.48 63.29 -31.08
N LYS A 210 33.20 62.20 -31.30
CA LYS A 210 32.66 60.94 -31.81
C LYS A 210 32.93 59.81 -30.83
N SER A 211 31.91 59.01 -30.55
CA SER A 211 31.97 57.85 -29.64
C SER A 211 31.80 56.50 -30.34
N CYS A 212 31.79 56.47 -31.68
CA CYS A 212 31.60 55.25 -32.47
C CYS A 212 32.71 54.19 -32.31
N HIS A 213 33.92 54.59 -31.90
CA HIS A 213 35.03 53.68 -31.63
C HIS A 213 34.98 53.05 -30.22
N LEU A 214 33.99 53.40 -29.40
CA LEU A 214 33.82 52.90 -28.04
C LEU A 214 32.81 51.74 -27.95
N ILE A 215 32.37 51.18 -29.09
CA ILE A 215 31.47 50.02 -29.13
C ILE A 215 32.22 48.80 -28.63
N ILE A 216 31.68 48.14 -27.60
CA ILE A 216 32.24 46.91 -27.04
C ILE A 216 31.42 45.73 -27.57
N ASP A 217 32.08 44.79 -28.25
CA ASP A 217 31.45 43.53 -28.64
C ASP A 217 31.40 42.58 -27.44
N TYR A 218 30.18 42.30 -26.96
CA TYR A 218 29.98 41.39 -25.84
C TYR A 218 29.90 39.94 -26.32
N PRO A 219 30.59 38.99 -25.63
CA PRO A 219 30.37 37.59 -25.88
C PRO A 219 28.92 37.22 -25.55
N LYS A 220 28.36 36.27 -26.32
CA LYS A 220 27.05 35.69 -26.01
C LYS A 220 27.05 35.10 -24.62
N VAL A 221 26.00 35.38 -23.86
CA VAL A 221 25.78 34.78 -22.54
C VAL A 221 25.63 33.26 -22.72
N PRO A 222 26.36 32.43 -21.97
CA PRO A 222 26.21 30.98 -22.02
C PRO A 222 24.86 30.56 -21.45
N GLU A 223 24.24 29.52 -22.03
CA GLU A 223 23.01 28.94 -21.50
C GLU A 223 23.24 28.30 -20.11
N LEU A 224 22.18 28.26 -19.28
CA LEU A 224 22.23 27.59 -17.99
C LEU A 224 22.48 26.09 -18.21
N ILE A 225 23.54 25.57 -17.59
CA ILE A 225 23.84 24.14 -17.64
C ILE A 225 22.70 23.39 -16.91
N PRO A 226 21.97 22.48 -17.58
CA PRO A 226 20.85 21.78 -16.96
C PRO A 226 21.34 20.78 -15.92
N CYS A 227 20.61 20.66 -14.81
CA CYS A 227 20.76 19.57 -13.85
C CYS A 227 19.95 18.36 -14.33
N GLU A 228 20.46 17.15 -14.11
CA GLU A 228 19.74 15.93 -14.45
C GLU A 228 18.48 15.80 -13.59
N ILE A 229 17.33 15.72 -14.23
CA ILE A 229 16.06 15.51 -13.55
C ILE A 229 16.00 14.03 -13.14
N PRO A 230 15.87 13.70 -11.85
CA PRO A 230 15.82 12.32 -11.44
C PRO A 230 14.55 11.65 -11.98
N THR A 231 14.71 10.51 -12.66
CA THR A 231 13.60 9.66 -13.08
C THR A 231 13.03 8.94 -11.86
N CYS A 232 12.01 9.54 -11.26
CA CYS A 232 11.13 8.88 -10.30
C CYS A 232 9.83 8.58 -11.04
N GLU A 233 9.76 7.41 -11.66
CA GLU A 233 8.57 6.96 -12.38
C GLU A 233 7.33 7.08 -11.47
N ALA A 234 6.42 8.00 -11.81
CA ALA A 234 5.11 8.23 -11.21
C ALA A 234 5.04 8.09 -9.67
N CYS A 235 5.75 8.94 -8.93
CA CYS A 235 5.49 9.09 -7.49
C CYS A 235 4.44 10.20 -7.27
N PRO A 236 3.38 9.99 -6.47
CA PRO A 236 2.52 11.07 -6.00
C PRO A 236 3.37 11.99 -5.10
N GLY A 237 3.72 13.18 -5.59
CA GLY A 237 4.63 14.12 -4.95
C GLY A 237 5.86 14.52 -5.79
N CYS A 238 6.16 13.81 -6.89
CA CYS A 238 7.23 14.21 -7.82
C CYS A 238 6.93 15.49 -8.60
N ASP A 239 5.68 15.98 -8.58
CA ASP A 239 5.34 17.31 -9.08
C ASP A 239 6.10 18.42 -8.33
N GLU A 240 6.56 18.19 -7.09
CA GLU A 240 7.40 19.14 -6.34
C GLU A 240 8.84 19.27 -6.85
N CYS A 241 9.29 18.34 -7.71
CA CYS A 241 10.61 18.38 -8.34
C CYS A 241 10.53 19.05 -9.72
N LEU A 242 9.33 19.12 -10.31
CA LEU A 242 9.02 19.86 -11.53
C LEU A 242 8.59 21.28 -11.21
N ASP A 243 9.51 22.11 -10.68
CA ASP A 243 9.40 23.55 -10.89
C ASP A 243 9.63 23.81 -12.38
N ARG A 244 8.60 23.61 -13.21
CA ARG A 244 8.60 24.01 -14.61
C ARG A 244 8.96 25.49 -14.65
N PRO A 245 10.10 25.89 -15.24
CA PRO A 245 10.40 27.30 -15.36
C PRO A 245 9.31 27.95 -16.22
N TYR A 246 8.57 28.88 -15.61
CA TYR A 246 7.80 29.90 -16.31
C TYR A 246 8.81 30.81 -17.05
N TYR A 247 9.37 30.31 -18.15
CA TYR A 247 10.06 31.13 -19.15
C TYR A 247 9.69 30.61 -20.53
N GLN A 248 8.43 30.83 -20.88
CA GLN A 248 8.00 31.01 -22.25
C GLN A 248 7.04 32.19 -22.24
N TYR A 249 7.57 33.39 -22.56
CA TYR A 249 7.03 34.39 -23.49
C TYR A 249 8.07 35.51 -23.64
#